data_AF-A0A3C0RXE9-F1
#
_entry.id   AF-A0A3C0RXE9-F1
#
_cell.length_a   1.000
_cell.length_b   1.000
_cell.length_c   1.000
_cell.angle_alpha   90.00
_cell.angle_beta   90.00
_cell.angle_gamma   90.00
#
_symmetry.space_group_name_H-M   'P 1'
#
loop_
_entity.id
_entity.type
_entity.pdbx_description
1 polymer ?
#
loop_
_entity_poly.entity_id
_entity_poly.type
_entity_poly.pdbx_seq_one_letter_code
_entity_poly.pdbx_strand_id
1 'polypeptide(L)' 'MNLIFENRRQAIEQAHQELISRKNTPLLPGNGIYERYTYPVLTADHTPLHWRYDFDEERIPFLMERFGI' A
#
# COMPACT_ATOMS: atom_id res chain seq x y z
N MET A 1 0.70 -20.14 15.50
CA MET A 1 1.49 -19.11 14.78
C MET A 1 1.99 -19.71 13.49
N ASN A 2 1.29 -19.38 12.43
CA ASN A 2 1.57 -19.77 11.06
C ASN A 2 2.64 -18.82 10.51
N LEU A 3 3.84 -19.35 10.27
CA LEU A 3 4.98 -18.56 9.78
C LEU A 3 4.70 -17.94 8.41
N ILE A 4 3.88 -18.58 7.57
CA ILE A 4 3.52 -18.04 6.25
C ILE A 4 2.62 -16.82 6.41
N PHE A 5 1.63 -16.89 7.30
CA PHE A 5 0.73 -15.78 7.59
C PHE A 5 1.52 -14.56 8.07
N GLU A 6 2.37 -14.74 9.09
CA GLU A 6 3.12 -13.64 9.69
C GLU A 6 4.12 -13.01 8.71
N ASN A 7 4.86 -13.82 7.95
CA ASN A 7 5.79 -13.30 6.94
C ASN A 7 5.06 -12.47 5.88
N ARG A 8 3.88 -12.90 5.44
CA ARG A 8 3.06 -12.16 4.47
C ARG A 8 2.50 -10.88 5.09
N ARG A 9 2.02 -10.95 6.34
CA ARG A 9 1.52 -9.80 7.11
C ARG A 9 2.57 -8.69 7.16
N GLN A 10 3.78 -9.04 7.60
CA GLN A 10 4.90 -8.11 7.69
C GLN A 10 5.26 -7.50 6.34
N ALA A 11 5.34 -8.31 5.29
CA ALA A 11 5.67 -7.82 3.95
C ALA A 11 4.62 -6.83 3.41
N ILE A 12 3.33 -7.13 3.59
CA ILE A 12 2.23 -6.28 3.11
C ILE A 12 2.15 -4.97 3.91
N GLU A 13 2.26 -5.05 5.25
CA GLU A 13 2.28 -3.87 6.12
C GLU A 13 3.48 -2.95 5.83
N GLN A 14 4.66 -3.53 5.66
CA GLN A 14 5.87 -2.79 5.31
C GLN A 14 5.71 -2.08 3.95
N ALA A 15 5.28 -2.79 2.92
CA ALA A 15 5.11 -2.21 1.58
C ALA A 15 4.06 -1.08 1.57
N HIS A 16 2.96 -1.24 2.31
CA HIS A 16 1.95 -0.19 2.44
C HIS A 16 2.50 1.02 3.19
N GLN A 17 3.24 0.82 4.28
CA GLN A 17 3.86 1.90 5.04
C GLN A 17 4.89 2.67 4.20
N GLU A 18 5.72 1.97 3.42
CA GLU A 18 6.66 2.57 2.48
C GLU A 18 5.93 3.39 1.41
N LEU A 19 4.81 2.90 0.88
CA LEU A 19 4.00 3.61 -0.12
C LEU A 19 3.41 4.91 0.44
N ILE A 20 2.70 4.84 1.57
CA ILE A 20 1.97 6.00 2.12
C ILE A 20 2.90 7.06 2.74
N SER A 21 4.12 6.68 3.11
CA SER A 21 5.15 7.59 3.61
C SER A 21 6.09 8.11 2.53
N ARG A 22 5.98 7.62 1.28
CA ARG A 22 6.85 8.01 0.18
C ARG A 22 6.76 9.51 -0.10
N LYS A 23 7.87 10.22 0.10
CA LYS A 23 7.98 11.62 -0.28
C LYS A 23 7.82 11.79 -1.78
N ASN A 24 6.95 12.70 -2.18
CA ASN A 24 6.77 13.08 -3.58
C ASN A 24 7.76 14.16 -3.99
N THR A 25 8.14 14.18 -5.27
CA THR A 25 9.11 15.14 -5.82
C THR A 25 8.52 15.88 -7.02
N PRO A 26 8.75 17.20 -7.13
CA PRO A 26 8.28 17.97 -8.28
C PRO A 26 8.98 17.49 -9.55
N LEU A 27 8.21 17.43 -10.64
CA LEU A 27 8.68 17.08 -11.96
C LEU A 27 9.10 18.36 -12.70
N LEU A 28 10.38 18.43 -13.06
CA LEU A 28 10.99 19.61 -13.69
C LEU A 28 11.46 19.32 -15.12
N PRO A 29 11.45 20.32 -16.02
CA PRO A 29 10.97 21.69 -15.81
C PRO A 29 9.43 21.80 -15.83
N GLY A 30 8.89 22.77 -15.09
CA GLY A 30 7.46 23.14 -15.16
C GLY A 30 7.17 24.18 -16.26
N ASN A 31 5.92 24.66 -16.30
CA ASN A 31 5.49 25.71 -17.22
C ASN A 31 5.44 27.11 -16.58
N GLY A 32 5.84 27.25 -15.32
CA GLY A 32 5.82 28.52 -14.57
C GLY A 32 4.46 28.90 -13.94
N ILE A 33 3.43 28.06 -14.05
CA ILE A 33 2.10 28.30 -13.46
C ILE A 33 1.81 27.29 -12.34
N TYR A 34 2.14 26.02 -12.57
CA TYR A 34 1.94 24.95 -11.60
C TYR A 34 3.08 23.94 -11.66
N GLU A 35 3.25 23.19 -10.57
CA GLU A 35 4.18 22.07 -10.49
C GLU A 35 3.42 20.75 -10.59
N ARG A 36 3.89 19.87 -11.47
CA ARG A 36 3.50 18.45 -11.45
C ARG A 36 4.42 17.71 -10.51
N TYR A 37 3.96 16.60 -9.98
CA TYR A 37 4.74 15.72 -9.11
C TYR A 37 4.86 14.33 -9.71
N THR A 38 5.96 13.65 -9.38
CA THR A 38 6.34 12.37 -9.99
C THR A 38 5.34 11.26 -9.67
N TYR A 39 4.85 11.20 -8.43
CA TYR A 39 3.95 10.15 -7.99
C TYR A 39 2.50 10.64 -7.86
N PRO A 40 1.51 9.79 -8.15
CA PRO A 40 0.12 10.07 -7.79
C PRO A 40 -0.02 10.30 -6.29
N VAL A 41 -0.95 11.18 -5.92
CA VAL A 41 -1.29 11.39 -4.50
C VAL A 41 -2.05 10.21 -3.91
N LEU A 42 -2.82 9.49 -4.72
CA LEU A 42 -3.57 8.29 -4.35
C LEU A 42 -3.65 7.32 -5.53
N THR A 43 -3.66 6.04 -5.21
CA THR A 43 -3.94 4.89 -6.09
C THR A 43 -4.76 3.87 -5.29
N ALA A 44 -5.26 2.81 -5.92
CA ALA A 44 -5.95 1.73 -5.21
C ALA A 44 -5.11 1.13 -4.06
N ASP A 45 -3.78 1.06 -4.22
CA ASP A 45 -2.86 0.54 -3.20
C ASP A 45 -2.75 1.43 -1.95
N HIS A 46 -3.21 2.68 -2.01
CA HIS A 46 -3.25 3.58 -0.85
C HIS A 46 -4.44 3.28 0.08
N THR A 47 -5.36 2.40 -0.32
CA THR A 47 -6.46 2.01 0.56
C THR A 47 -5.94 1.27 1.80
N PRO A 48 -6.55 1.49 2.98
CA PRO A 48 -6.18 0.78 4.19
C PRO A 48 -6.22 -0.73 3.99
N LEU A 49 -5.22 -1.45 4.50
CA LEU A 49 -5.10 -2.89 4.28
C LEU A 49 -6.31 -3.67 4.80
N HIS A 50 -6.93 -3.26 5.90
CA HIS A 50 -8.12 -3.92 6.46
C HIS A 50 -9.38 -3.78 5.59
N TRP A 51 -9.35 -2.96 4.53
CA TRP A 51 -10.41 -2.96 3.53
C TRP A 51 -10.26 -4.11 2.54
N ARG A 52 -9.01 -4.54 2.29
CA ARG A 52 -8.66 -5.53 1.27
C ARG A 52 -8.40 -6.91 1.86
N TYR A 53 -7.85 -6.98 3.07
CA TYR A 53 -7.42 -8.20 3.75
C TYR A 53 -8.20 -8.45 5.03
N ASP A 54 -8.46 -9.71 5.33
CA ASP A 54 -8.90 -10.18 6.65
C ASP A 54 -7.67 -10.70 7.40
N PHE A 55 -7.40 -10.12 8.57
CA PHE A 55 -6.23 -10.44 9.40
C PHE A 55 -6.51 -11.55 10.44
N ASP A 56 -7.62 -12.27 10.30
CA ASP A 56 -7.89 -13.49 11.06
C ASP A 56 -7.09 -14.68 10.49
N GLU A 57 -6.00 -15.07 11.18
CA GLU A 57 -5.12 -16.19 10.80
C GLU A 57 -5.86 -17.53 10.73
N GLU A 58 -6.88 -17.75 11.57
CA GLU A 58 -7.63 -19.01 11.61
C GLU A 58 -8.54 -19.13 10.38
N ARG A 59 -9.13 -18.01 9.94
CA ARG A 59 -10.00 -17.97 8.76
C ARG A 59 -9.21 -17.90 7.46
N ILE A 60 -8.13 -17.14 7.43
CA ILE A 60 -7.33 -16.87 6.23
C ILE A 60 -5.85 -17.16 6.48
N PRO A 61 -5.45 -18.45 6.58
CA PRO A 61 -4.09 -18.85 6.95
C PRO A 61 -2.99 -18.42 5.97
N PHE A 62 -3.37 -17.93 4.78
CA PHE A 62 -2.44 -17.43 3.77
C PHE A 62 -2.53 -15.92 3.54
N LEU A 63 -3.31 -15.18 4.33
CA LEU A 63 -3.51 -13.72 4.17
C LEU A 63 -3.68 -13.32 2.69
N MET A 64 -4.67 -13.92 2.04
CA MET A 64 -5.01 -13.62 0.65
C MET A 64 -5.91 -12.38 0.59
N GLU A 65 -5.75 -11.55 -0.44
CA GLU A 65 -6.64 -10.42 -0.68
C GLU A 65 -8.08 -10.92 -0.92
N ARG A 66 -9.05 -10.24 -0.31
CA ARG A 66 -10.47 -10.62 -0.32
C ARG A 66 -11.33 -9.66 -1.12
N PHE A 67 -10.93 -8.39 -1.14
CA PHE A 67 -11.63 -7.34 -1.87
C PHE A 67 -10.63 -6.52 -2.68
N GLY A 68 -10.75 -6.56 -4.00
CA GLY A 68 -10.06 -5.64 -4.89
C GLY A 68 -10.79 -4.29 -4.95
N ILE A 69 -10.02 -3.22 -5.09
CA ILE A 69 -10.50 -1.82 -5.10
C ILE A 69 -10.08 -1.10 -6.37
#